data_AF-A0A2X0U088-F1
#
_entry.id   AF-A0A2X0U088-F1
#
_cell.length_a   1.000
_cell.length_b   1.000
_cell.length_c   1.000
_cell.angle_alpha   90.00
_cell.angle_beta   90.00
_cell.angle_gamma   90.00
#
_symmetry.space_group_name_H-M   'P 1'
#
loop_
_entity.id
_entity.type
_entity.pdbx_description
1 polymer ?
#
loop_
_entity_poly.entity_id
_entity_poly.type
_entity_poly.pdbx_seq_one_letter_code
_entity_poly.pdbx_strand_id
1 'polypeptide(L)'
;MLCGADLGFSQADFFRSNASAITYVLGLEAIQALAGTLCLGLIYPWGERVPRWCPLLGGRKIPTLLPLVLGGVGNALLYRISATLIIRFGSIWLGLADGWTPADGMNGWQVAILVAAYAPMLLLWAPALTIGLIGYWRRRTTR
;
A
#
# COMPACT_ATOMS: atom_id res chain seq x y z
N MET A 1 11.83 17.07 -13.06
CA MET A 1 11.18 18.39 -12.89
C MET A 1 9.68 18.29 -13.12
N LEU A 2 8.85 18.97 -12.31
CA LEU A 2 7.44 19.24 -12.63
C LEU A 2 7.34 20.74 -12.92
N CYS A 3 6.90 21.12 -14.12
CA CYS A 3 6.87 22.53 -14.56
C CYS A 3 8.21 23.28 -14.41
N GLY A 4 9.34 22.60 -14.69
CA GLY A 4 10.68 23.22 -14.65
C GLY A 4 11.33 23.30 -13.26
N ALA A 5 10.61 23.00 -12.18
CA ALA A 5 11.20 22.90 -10.84
C ALA A 5 11.78 21.50 -10.61
N ASP A 6 13.04 21.43 -10.19
CA ASP A 6 13.64 20.16 -9.74
C ASP A 6 12.99 19.74 -8.43
N LEU A 7 12.47 18.50 -8.42
CA LEU A 7 11.81 17.91 -7.26
C LEU A 7 12.78 17.06 -6.42
N GLY A 8 14.06 17.00 -6.81
CA GLY A 8 15.07 16.19 -6.13
C GLY A 8 15.01 14.69 -6.43
N PHE A 9 14.15 14.27 -7.39
CA PHE A 9 14.11 12.90 -7.86
C PHE A 9 15.17 12.68 -8.94
N SER A 10 16.34 12.20 -8.53
CA SER A 10 17.50 11.95 -9.41
C SER A 10 17.22 11.02 -10.60
N GLN A 11 16.21 10.14 -10.48
CA GLN A 11 15.84 9.18 -11.52
C GLN A 11 14.63 9.61 -12.36
N ALA A 12 14.12 10.83 -12.18
CA ALA A 12 12.86 11.23 -12.80
C ALA A 12 12.92 11.22 -14.34
N ASP A 13 14.09 11.46 -14.94
CA ASP A 13 14.25 11.46 -16.39
C ASP A 13 14.24 10.03 -16.96
N PHE A 14 14.79 9.06 -16.23
CA PHE A 14 14.69 7.64 -16.59
C PHE A 14 13.23 7.18 -16.61
N PHE A 15 12.45 7.53 -15.58
CA PHE A 15 11.04 7.16 -15.52
C PHE A 15 10.19 7.89 -16.58
N ARG A 16 10.57 9.08 -17.06
CA ARG A 16 9.83 9.80 -18.10
C ARG A 16 10.19 9.38 -19.53
N SER A 17 11.43 8.96 -19.75
CA SER A 17 11.92 8.60 -21.09
C SER A 17 11.69 7.12 -21.44
N ASN A 18 11.42 6.28 -20.44
CA ASN A 18 11.26 4.85 -20.63
C ASN A 18 9.81 4.38 -20.45
N ALA A 19 9.18 3.93 -21.53
CA ALA A 19 7.79 3.47 -21.52
C ALA A 19 7.53 2.36 -20.50
N SER A 20 8.46 1.41 -20.31
CA SER A 20 8.26 0.32 -19.34
C SER A 20 8.28 0.82 -17.90
N ALA A 21 9.11 1.83 -17.61
CA ALA A 21 9.19 2.45 -16.31
C ALA A 21 7.91 3.26 -16.01
N ILE A 22 7.35 3.96 -17.01
CA ILE A 22 6.04 4.62 -16.91
C ILE A 22 4.96 3.59 -16.61
N THR A 23 4.87 2.52 -17.41
CA THR A 23 3.86 1.47 -17.25
C THR A 23 3.96 0.81 -15.87
N TYR A 24 5.17 0.58 -15.37
CA TYR A 24 5.41 0.06 -14.03
C TYR A 24 4.81 0.97 -12.94
N VAL A 25 5.12 2.27 -12.98
CA VAL A 25 4.60 3.22 -11.99
C VAL A 25 3.07 3.33 -12.07
N LEU A 26 2.52 3.49 -13.27
CA LEU A 26 1.06 3.56 -13.46
C LEU A 26 0.36 2.28 -13.02
N GLY A 27 0.97 1.12 -13.26
CA GLY A 27 0.47 -0.18 -12.81
C GLY A 27 0.43 -0.26 -11.28
N LEU A 28 1.49 0.20 -10.59
CA LEU A 28 1.52 0.26 -9.14
C LEU A 28 0.45 1.20 -8.57
N GLU A 29 0.30 2.39 -9.15
CA GLU A 29 -0.73 3.35 -8.74
C GLU A 29 -2.14 2.77 -8.92
N ALA A 30 -2.40 2.12 -10.06
CA ALA A 30 -3.67 1.45 -10.31
C ALA A 30 -3.93 0.33 -9.28
N ILE A 31 -2.93 -0.51 -9.01
CA ILE A 31 -3.04 -1.58 -7.99
C ILE A 31 -3.30 -0.98 -6.61
N GLN A 32 -2.61 0.09 -6.24
CA GLN A 32 -2.78 0.75 -4.95
C GLN A 32 -4.19 1.35 -4.81
N ALA A 33 -4.67 2.07 -5.83
CA ALA A 33 -6.01 2.63 -5.84
C ALA A 33 -7.10 1.54 -5.78
N LEU A 34 -6.92 0.46 -6.54
CA LEU A 34 -7.81 -0.70 -6.51
C LEU A 34 -7.81 -1.37 -5.12
N ALA A 35 -6.65 -1.62 -4.54
CA ALA A 35 -6.51 -2.23 -3.21
C ALA A 35 -7.15 -1.35 -2.12
N GLY A 36 -6.91 -0.03 -2.15
CA GLY A 36 -7.55 0.92 -1.24
C GLY A 36 -9.07 0.91 -1.38
N THR A 37 -9.58 0.88 -2.62
CA THR A 37 -11.02 0.78 -2.88
C THR A 37 -11.60 -0.54 -2.36
N LEU A 38 -10.89 -1.65 -2.52
CA LEU A 38 -11.30 -2.96 -1.99
C LEU A 38 -11.36 -2.97 -0.45
N CYS A 39 -10.47 -2.23 0.23
CA CYS A 39 -10.52 -2.08 1.68
C CYS A 39 -11.81 -1.40 2.15
N LEU A 40 -12.33 -0.42 1.40
CA LEU A 40 -13.64 0.18 1.70
C LEU A 40 -14.77 -0.86 1.60
N GLY A 41 -14.63 -1.84 0.71
CA GLY A 41 -15.54 -2.99 0.60
C GLY A 41 -15.56 -3.86 1.86
N LEU A 42 -14.52 -3.85 2.70
CA LEU A 42 -14.55 -4.53 3.99
C LEU A 42 -15.47 -3.82 4.99
N ILE A 43 -15.67 -2.51 4.85
CA ILE A 43 -16.42 -1.67 5.82
C ILE A 43 -17.85 -1.40 5.33
N TYR A 44 -18.01 -1.03 4.05
CA TYR A 44 -19.28 -0.64 3.45
C TYR A 44 -20.07 -1.84 2.91
N PRO A 45 -21.41 -1.74 2.79
CA PRO A 45 -22.28 -2.81 2.30
C PRO A 45 -22.00 -3.27 0.85
N TRP A 46 -21.14 -2.55 0.12
CA TRP A 46 -20.65 -2.96 -1.22
C TRP A 46 -19.87 -4.28 -1.18
N GLY A 47 -19.31 -4.68 -0.04
CA GLY A 47 -18.73 -6.01 0.17
C GLY A 47 -19.75 -7.14 0.34
N GLU A 48 -21.06 -6.84 0.38
CA GLU A 48 -22.13 -7.82 0.45
C GLU A 48 -22.81 -8.05 -0.91
N ARG A 49 -22.96 -6.98 -1.70
CA ARG A 49 -23.54 -7.01 -3.04
C ARG A 49 -22.80 -6.04 -3.93
N VAL A 50 -22.40 -6.52 -5.10
CA VAL A 50 -21.76 -5.68 -6.11
C VAL A 50 -22.75 -4.57 -6.53
N PRO A 51 -22.32 -3.29 -6.60
CA PRO A 51 -23.18 -2.20 -7.03
C PRO A 51 -23.89 -2.53 -8.36
N ARG A 52 -25.18 -2.22 -8.45
CA ARG A 52 -26.00 -2.54 -9.64
C ARG A 52 -25.50 -1.86 -10.93
N TRP A 53 -24.69 -0.81 -10.80
CA TRP A 53 -24.06 -0.12 -11.92
C TRP A 53 -22.81 -0.83 -12.47
N CYS A 54 -22.30 -1.88 -11.79
CA CYS A 54 -21.21 -2.69 -12.32
C CYS A 54 -21.75 -3.65 -13.41
N PRO A 55 -21.36 -3.49 -14.68
CA PRO A 55 -22.03 -4.11 -15.82
C PRO A 55 -21.93 -5.65 -15.87
N LEU A 56 -20.96 -6.26 -15.17
CA LEU A 56 -20.70 -7.71 -15.25
C LEU A 56 -21.11 -8.50 -14.00
N LEU A 57 -21.16 -7.89 -12.82
CA LEU A 57 -21.35 -8.59 -11.54
C LEU A 57 -22.44 -7.96 -10.66
N GLY A 58 -23.09 -6.90 -11.12
CA GLY A 58 -24.08 -6.13 -10.35
C GLY A 58 -25.18 -7.00 -9.72
N GLY A 59 -25.38 -6.85 -8.41
CA GLY A 59 -26.41 -7.54 -7.66
C GLY A 59 -26.09 -8.97 -7.18
N ARG A 60 -24.96 -9.57 -7.59
CA ARG A 60 -24.54 -10.88 -7.07
C ARG A 60 -24.07 -10.75 -5.62
N LYS A 61 -24.49 -11.71 -4.78
CA LYS A 61 -23.96 -11.86 -3.42
C LYS A 61 -22.50 -12.30 -3.52
N ILE A 62 -21.60 -11.53 -2.92
CA ILE A 62 -20.19 -11.90 -2.84
C ILE A 62 -20.05 -12.98 -1.76
N PRO A 63 -19.41 -14.13 -2.06
CA PRO A 63 -19.17 -15.16 -1.05
C PRO A 63 -18.30 -14.57 0.06
N THR A 64 -18.73 -14.72 1.31
CA THR A 64 -18.11 -14.11 2.49
C THR A 64 -16.63 -14.44 2.65
N LEU A 65 -16.19 -15.61 2.18
CA LEU A 65 -14.80 -16.04 2.25
C LEU A 65 -13.88 -15.28 1.30
N LEU A 66 -14.40 -14.76 0.18
CA LEU A 66 -13.55 -14.16 -0.85
C LEU A 66 -12.89 -12.84 -0.38
N PRO A 67 -13.62 -11.88 0.21
CA PRO A 67 -13.00 -10.69 0.81
C PRO A 67 -12.04 -11.02 1.96
N LEU A 68 -12.34 -12.06 2.73
CA LEU A 68 -11.50 -12.48 3.86
C LEU A 68 -10.17 -13.09 3.39
N VAL A 69 -10.21 -13.97 2.38
CA VAL A 69 -9.00 -14.59 1.82
C VAL A 69 -8.17 -13.56 1.06
N LEU A 70 -8.79 -12.79 0.16
CA LEU A 70 -8.07 -11.77 -0.62
C LEU A 70 -7.48 -10.69 0.28
N GLY A 71 -8.27 -10.19 1.23
CA GLY A 71 -7.78 -9.21 2.19
C GLY A 71 -6.74 -9.80 3.15
N GLY A 72 -6.90 -11.05 3.58
CA GLY A 72 -5.92 -11.75 4.42
C GLY A 72 -4.57 -11.97 3.74
N VAL A 73 -4.57 -12.39 2.47
CA VAL A 73 -3.35 -12.53 1.65
C VAL A 73 -2.70 -11.15 1.46
N GLY A 74 -3.48 -10.13 1.09
CA GLY A 74 -2.98 -8.76 0.96
C GLY A 74 -2.35 -8.24 2.26
N ASN A 75 -2.99 -8.51 3.39
CA ASN A 75 -2.51 -8.13 4.72
C ASN A 75 -1.20 -8.83 5.09
N ALA A 76 -1.07 -10.13 4.82
CA ALA A 76 0.17 -10.87 5.05
C ALA A 76 1.32 -10.34 4.18
N LEU A 77 1.04 -10.01 2.92
CA LEU A 77 2.02 -9.39 2.02
C LEU A 77 2.44 -8.01 2.52
N LEU A 78 1.52 -7.17 3.00
CA LEU A 78 1.84 -5.86 3.58
C LEU A 78 2.75 -6.01 4.81
N TYR A 79 2.46 -6.94 5.73
CA TYR A 79 3.35 -7.21 6.86
C TYR A 79 4.74 -7.65 6.40
N ARG A 80 4.83 -8.53 5.41
CA ARG A 80 6.12 -8.99 4.87
C ARG A 80 6.93 -7.84 4.27
N ILE A 81 6.29 -6.98 3.46
CA ILE A 81 6.94 -5.83 2.83
C ILE A 81 7.40 -4.84 3.89
N SER A 82 6.51 -4.43 4.80
CA SER A 82 6.84 -3.50 5.89
C SER A 82 7.96 -4.03 6.77
N ALA A 83 7.90 -5.28 7.22
CA ALA A 83 8.94 -5.88 8.04
C ALA A 83 10.29 -5.93 7.31
N THR A 84 10.30 -6.31 6.03
CA THR A 84 11.52 -6.35 5.22
C THR A 84 12.16 -4.97 5.10
N LEU A 85 11.35 -3.92 4.87
CA LEU A 85 11.84 -2.55 4.76
C LEU A 85 12.37 -2.02 6.10
N ILE A 86 11.64 -2.26 7.19
CA ILE A 86 12.05 -1.86 8.55
C ILE A 86 13.36 -2.53 8.94
N ILE A 87 13.47 -3.85 8.72
CA ILE A 87 14.68 -4.61 9.03
C ILE A 87 15.84 -4.10 8.16
N ARG A 88 15.65 -4.04 6.83
CA ARG A 88 16.72 -3.66 5.90
C ARG A 88 17.25 -2.27 6.20
N PHE A 89 16.37 -1.27 6.29
CA PHE A 89 16.81 0.08 6.58
C PHE A 89 17.36 0.17 8.00
N GLY A 90 16.67 -0.38 9.00
CA GLY A 90 17.14 -0.39 10.39
C GLY A 90 18.53 -0.98 10.55
N SER A 91 18.83 -2.10 9.86
CA SER A 91 20.17 -2.69 9.84
C SER A 91 21.22 -1.77 9.24
N ILE A 92 20.92 -1.04 8.16
CA ILE A 92 21.86 -0.09 7.55
C ILE A 92 22.08 1.12 8.47
N TRP A 93 21.02 1.69 9.04
CA TRP A 93 21.10 2.82 9.97
C TRP A 93 21.88 2.49 11.25
N LEU A 94 21.82 1.24 11.71
CA LEU A 94 22.57 0.75 12.87
C LEU A 94 24.02 0.33 12.53
N GLY A 95 24.43 0.43 11.26
CA GLY A 95 25.78 0.01 10.81
C GLY A 95 25.99 -1.51 10.80
N LEU A 96 24.91 -2.30 10.81
CA LEU A 96 24.95 -3.78 10.78
C LEU A 96 25.00 -4.34 9.36
N ALA A 97 24.72 -3.52 8.35
CA ALA A 97 24.75 -3.89 6.94
C ALA A 97 25.09 -2.68 6.08
N ASP A 98 25.75 -2.92 4.94
CA ASP A 98 25.99 -1.89 3.93
C ASP A 98 24.88 -1.90 2.88
N GLY A 99 24.49 -0.71 2.41
CA GLY A 99 23.54 -0.59 1.32
C GLY A 99 22.99 0.81 1.17
N TRP A 100 22.34 1.04 0.04
CA TRP A 100 21.66 2.31 -0.24
C TRP A 100 20.40 2.46 0.62
N THR A 101 20.21 3.65 1.19
CA THR A 101 18.96 4.05 1.85
C THR A 101 18.36 5.29 1.19
N PRO A 102 17.02 5.48 1.28
CA PRO A 102 16.38 6.71 0.81
C PRO A 102 16.85 8.00 1.50
N ALA A 103 17.64 7.88 2.56
CA ALA A 103 18.15 9.00 3.33
C ALA A 103 19.63 9.31 3.07
N ASP A 104 20.27 8.58 2.15
CA ASP A 104 21.67 8.84 1.79
C ASP A 104 21.81 10.29 1.29
N GLY A 105 22.67 11.07 1.95
CA GLY A 105 22.87 12.50 1.66
C GLY A 105 21.87 13.46 2.29
N MET A 106 20.91 12.98 3.09
CA MET A 106 19.99 13.83 3.86
C MET A 106 20.59 14.28 5.20
N ASN A 107 20.25 15.50 5.63
CA ASN A 107 20.53 15.95 7.00
C ASN A 107 19.50 15.41 8.00
N GLY A 108 19.79 15.47 9.30
CA GLY A 108 18.92 14.88 10.35
C GLY A 108 17.47 15.39 10.34
N TRP A 109 17.23 16.65 9.97
CA TRP A 109 15.88 17.21 9.86
C TRP A 109 15.12 16.65 8.65
N GLN A 110 15.77 16.52 7.49
CA GLN A 110 15.18 15.92 6.28
C GLN A 110 14.82 14.45 6.53
N VAL A 111 15.69 13.71 7.25
CA VAL A 111 15.41 12.35 7.69
C VAL A 111 14.21 12.31 8.63
N ALA A 112 14.11 13.24 9.58
CA ALA A 112 12.97 13.30 10.48
C ALA A 112 11.65 13.52 9.71
N ILE A 113 11.63 14.40 8.71
CA ILE A 113 10.46 14.58 7.83
C ILE A 113 10.14 13.29 7.07
N LEU A 114 11.15 12.65 6.47
CA LEU A 114 10.99 11.38 5.74
C LEU A 114 10.36 10.32 6.65
N VAL A 115 10.93 10.12 7.85
CA VAL A 115 10.41 9.15 8.82
C VAL A 115 9.00 9.52 9.27
N ALA A 116 8.73 10.78 9.59
CA ALA A 116 7.40 11.22 10.00
C ALA A 116 6.33 11.00 8.92
N ALA A 117 6.69 11.19 7.65
CA ALA A 117 5.77 10.99 6.51
C ALA A 117 5.50 9.50 6.23
N TYR A 118 6.52 8.64 6.32
CA TYR A 118 6.43 7.24 5.88
C TYR A 118 6.24 6.22 7.01
N ALA A 119 6.68 6.51 8.24
CA ALA A 119 6.50 5.60 9.37
C ALA A 119 5.03 5.29 9.67
N PRO A 120 4.09 6.26 9.66
CA PRO A 120 2.67 5.96 9.86
C PRO A 120 2.16 4.99 8.80
N MET A 121 2.55 5.19 7.53
CA MET A 121 2.19 4.27 6.45
C MET A 121 2.75 2.86 6.68
N LEU A 122 4.03 2.73 7.02
CA LEU A 122 4.68 1.44 7.23
C LEU A 122 4.10 0.66 8.43
N LEU A 123 3.78 1.37 9.50
CA LEU A 123 3.38 0.79 10.78
C LEU A 123 1.88 0.61 10.93
N LEU A 124 1.05 1.50 10.40
CA LEU A 124 -0.39 1.51 10.67
C LEU A 124 -1.22 0.77 9.64
N TRP A 125 -0.78 0.70 8.37
CA TRP A 125 -1.64 0.16 7.30
C TRP A 125 -1.97 -1.33 7.47
N ALA A 126 -0.98 -2.18 7.75
CA ALA A 126 -1.22 -3.61 7.95
C ALA A 126 -2.06 -3.89 9.22
N PRO A 127 -1.81 -3.25 10.38
CA PRO A 127 -2.73 -3.34 11.52
C PRO A 127 -4.15 -2.84 11.21
N ALA A 128 -4.30 -1.72 10.50
CA ALA A 128 -5.61 -1.19 10.14
C ALA A 128 -6.40 -2.17 9.26
N LEU A 129 -5.74 -2.78 8.27
CA LEU A 129 -6.37 -3.81 7.43
C LEU A 129 -6.75 -5.06 8.24
N THR A 130 -5.89 -5.48 9.19
CA THR A 130 -6.19 -6.57 10.12
C THR A 130 -7.46 -6.28 10.93
N ILE A 131 -7.59 -5.08 11.48
CA ILE A 131 -8.79 -4.64 12.22
C ILE A 131 -10.01 -4.65 11.29
N GLY A 132 -9.87 -4.18 10.06
CA GLY A 132 -10.93 -4.23 9.04
C GLY A 132 -11.41 -5.66 8.76
N LEU A 133 -10.48 -6.61 8.62
CA LEU A 133 -10.78 -8.03 8.40
C LEU A 133 -11.46 -8.67 9.62
N ILE A 134 -11.01 -8.38 10.83
CA ILE A 134 -11.64 -8.86 12.06
C ILE A 134 -13.07 -8.29 12.17
N GLY A 135 -13.25 -7.00 11.90
CA GLY A 135 -14.56 -6.35 11.88
C GLY A 135 -15.50 -6.97 10.84
N TYR A 136 -14.98 -7.26 9.64
CA TYR A 136 -15.72 -7.95 8.59
C TYR A 136 -16.15 -9.35 9.05
N TRP A 137 -15.23 -10.13 9.62
CA TRP A 137 -15.52 -11.49 10.10
C TRP A 137 -16.55 -11.50 11.23
N ARG A 138 -16.39 -10.62 12.24
CA ARG A 138 -17.32 -10.52 13.37
C ARG A 138 -18.76 -10.21 12.93
N ARG A 139 -18.95 -9.29 11.99
CA ARG A 139 -20.29 -8.95 11.45
C ARG A 139 -20.97 -10.12 10.73
N ARG A 140 -20.20 -11.14 10.34
CA ARG A 140 -20.66 -12.28 9.54
C ARG A 140 -20.87 -13.55 10.35
N THR A 141 -20.27 -13.64 11.53
CA THR A 141 -20.49 -14.75 12.46
C THR A 141 -21.59 -14.46 13.49
N THR A 142 -21.94 -13.19 13.72
CA THR A 142 -23.04 -12.80 14.61
C THR A 142 -24.40 -12.61 13.93
N ARG A 143 -24.47 -12.76 12.60
CA ARG A 143 -25.72 -12.84 11.83
C ARG A 143 -26.08 -14.29 11.58
#